data_AF-A0A2V8ZVU4-F1
#
_entry.id   AF-A0A2V8ZVU4-F1
#
_cell.length_a   1.000
_cell.length_b   1.000
_cell.length_c   1.000
_cell.angle_alpha   90.00
_cell.angle_beta   90.00
_cell.angle_gamma   90.00
#
_symmetry.space_group_name_H-M   'P 1'
#
loop_
_entity.id
_entity.type
_entity.pdbx_description
1 polymer ?
#
loop_
_entity_poly.entity_id
_entity_poly.type
_entity_poly.pdbx_seq_one_letter_code
_entity_poly.pdbx_strand_id
1 'polypeptide(L)'
;MPRKEYQWQDSAPVSIRLSLLMINDIVLAGVSGEAMTMIHEHLKKESPFSHTVMVTHANGSSGYIPDDAAFDQVSYEITTTRLKPGCAENAIVNSFLQLIGQR
;
A
#
# COMPACT_ATOMS: atom_id res chain seq x y z
N MET A 1 17.60 0.97 -27.24
CA MET A 1 16.76 2.19 -27.26
C MET A 1 17.20 3.08 -26.11
N PRO A 2 17.30 4.41 -26.26
CA PRO A 2 17.66 5.27 -25.14
C PRO A 2 16.60 5.14 -24.04
N ARG A 3 17.04 4.84 -22.81
CA ARG A 3 16.16 4.72 -21.65
C ARG A 3 15.63 6.12 -21.35
N LYS A 4 14.30 6.27 -21.32
CA LYS A 4 13.66 7.54 -20.94
C LYS A 4 14.13 7.88 -19.52
N GLU A 5 14.69 9.07 -19.33
CA GLU A 5 15.04 9.56 -18.00
C GLU A 5 13.76 9.97 -17.26
N TYR A 6 13.61 9.51 -16.03
CA TYR A 6 12.48 9.83 -15.17
C TYR A 6 12.94 10.79 -14.08
N GLN A 7 12.22 11.89 -13.91
CA GLN A 7 12.40 12.81 -12.79
C GLN A 7 11.13 12.83 -11.96
N TRP A 8 11.31 12.57 -10.66
CA TRP A 8 10.23 12.64 -9.67
C TRP A 8 9.99 14.09 -9.27
N GLN A 9 8.73 14.50 -9.24
CA GLN A 9 8.31 15.81 -8.77
C GLN A 9 7.31 15.63 -7.64
N ASP A 10 7.43 16.47 -6.61
CA ASP A 10 6.47 16.49 -5.52
C ASP A 10 5.08 16.91 -6.04
N SER A 11 4.03 16.28 -5.51
CA SER A 11 2.65 16.57 -5.87
C SER A 11 1.78 16.76 -4.64
N ALA A 12 0.51 17.16 -4.84
CA ALA A 12 -0.44 17.27 -3.76
C ALA A 12 -0.60 15.92 -3.01
N PRO A 13 -0.78 15.92 -1.67
CA PRO A 13 -0.93 14.70 -0.90
C PRO A 13 -1.99 13.75 -1.48
N VAL A 14 -1.68 12.45 -1.46
CA VAL A 14 -2.61 11.41 -1.87
C VAL A 14 -3.33 10.89 -0.63
N SER A 15 -4.66 10.99 -0.62
CA SER A 15 -5.46 10.36 0.43
C SER A 15 -5.63 8.88 0.11
N ILE A 16 -5.23 8.02 1.05
CA ILE A 16 -5.44 6.58 1.00
C ILE A 16 -6.41 6.22 2.12
N ARG A 17 -7.57 5.68 1.77
CA ARG A 17 -8.55 5.19 2.72
C ARG A 17 -8.21 3.74 3.05
N LEU A 18 -8.17 3.45 4.35
CA LEU A 18 -8.02 2.11 4.90
C LEU A 18 -9.34 1.68 5.54
N SER A 19 -9.66 0.41 5.46
CA SER A 19 -10.87 -0.19 6.02
C SER A 19 -10.53 -1.57 6.57
N LEU A 20 -10.99 -1.87 7.78
CA LEU A 20 -10.74 -3.16 8.42
C LEU A 20 -12.07 -3.88 8.62
N LEU A 21 -12.16 -5.12 8.15
CA LEU A 21 -13.20 -6.06 8.55
C LEU A 21 -12.54 -7.29 9.15
N MET A 22 -12.97 -7.67 10.35
CA MET A 22 -12.50 -8.89 10.99
C MET A 22 -13.63 -9.92 11.08
N ILE A 23 -13.31 -11.16 10.75
CA ILE A 23 -14.17 -12.32 10.95
C ILE A 23 -13.37 -13.30 11.82
N ASN A 24 -13.63 -13.30 13.12
CA ASN A 24 -12.79 -13.99 14.11
C ASN A 24 -11.31 -13.57 13.99
N ASP A 25 -10.44 -14.49 13.58
CA ASP A 25 -9.00 -14.34 13.37
C ASP A 25 -8.63 -14.00 11.92
N ILE A 26 -9.62 -13.84 11.03
CA ILE A 26 -9.41 -13.45 9.63
C ILE A 26 -9.47 -11.93 9.52
N VAL A 27 -8.39 -11.34 9.01
CA VAL A 27 -8.24 -9.90 8.78
C VAL A 27 -8.43 -9.61 7.30
N LEU A 28 -9.45 -8.82 6.97
CA LEU A 28 -9.66 -8.25 5.64
C LEU A 28 -9.24 -6.78 5.67
N ALA A 29 -8.02 -6.53 5.19
CA ALA A 29 -7.37 -5.22 5.17
C ALA A 29 -7.63 -4.51 3.84
N GLY A 30 -8.67 -3.68 3.80
CA GLY A 30 -9.09 -2.92 2.62
C GLY A 30 -8.30 -1.64 2.40
N VAL A 31 -7.76 -1.44 1.20
CA VAL A 31 -7.01 -0.24 0.77
C VAL A 31 -7.61 0.36 -0.49
N SER A 32 -7.77 1.69 -0.53
CA SER A 32 -8.39 2.40 -1.65
C SER A 32 -7.51 2.59 -2.88
N GLY A 33 -6.62 1.66 -3.18
CA GLY A 33 -5.73 1.74 -4.35
C GLY A 33 -5.15 0.38 -4.71
N GLU A 34 -4.23 0.41 -5.65
CA GLU A 34 -3.54 -0.76 -6.18
C GLU A 34 -2.26 -1.00 -5.37
N ALA A 35 -2.41 -1.59 -4.18
CA ALA A 35 -1.27 -1.97 -3.35
C ALA A 35 -0.46 -3.10 -3.99
N MET A 36 0.85 -2.88 -4.12
CA MET A 36 1.78 -3.89 -4.60
C MET A 36 2.02 -4.97 -3.54
N THR A 37 2.43 -6.16 -4.02
CA THR A 37 2.53 -7.38 -3.22
C THR A 37 3.36 -7.23 -1.94
N MET A 38 4.48 -6.51 -2.00
CA MET A 38 5.39 -6.42 -0.85
C MET A 38 4.79 -5.66 0.33
N ILE A 39 3.84 -4.75 0.09
CA ILE A 39 3.09 -4.10 1.18
C ILE A 39 2.24 -5.12 1.94
N HIS A 40 1.60 -6.05 1.21
CA HIS A 40 0.86 -7.14 1.84
C HIS A 40 1.80 -8.09 2.60
N GLU A 41 2.93 -8.48 2.02
CA GLU A 41 3.90 -9.35 2.69
C GLU A 41 4.44 -8.72 3.98
N HIS A 42 4.70 -7.41 3.96
CA HIS A 42 5.08 -6.66 5.15
C HIS A 42 3.96 -6.68 6.21
N LEU A 43 2.72 -6.34 5.83
CA LEU A 43 1.59 -6.38 6.76
C LEU A 43 1.39 -7.78 7.36
N LYS A 44 1.48 -8.82 6.54
CA LYS A 44 1.31 -10.21 6.97
C LYS A 44 2.40 -10.64 7.96
N LYS A 45 3.63 -10.19 7.76
CA LYS A 45 4.75 -10.47 8.67
C LYS A 45 4.57 -9.84 10.05
N GLU A 46 4.03 -8.62 10.10
CA GLU A 46 3.85 -7.87 11.35
C GLU A 46 2.49 -8.15 12.02
N SER A 47 1.51 -8.66 11.27
CA SER A 47 0.17 -8.97 11.79
C SER A 47 0.21 -10.13 12.78
N PRO A 48 -0.51 -10.04 13.92
CA PRO A 48 -0.67 -11.17 14.84
C PRO A 48 -1.58 -12.27 14.29
N PHE A 49 -2.21 -12.08 13.12
CA PHE A 49 -3.09 -13.04 12.48
C PHE A 49 -2.47 -13.65 11.23
N SER A 50 -2.38 -14.97 11.20
CA SER A 50 -1.91 -15.73 10.03
C SER A 50 -2.82 -15.56 8.82
N HIS A 51 -4.12 -15.31 9.05
CA HIS A 51 -5.14 -15.11 8.02
C HIS A 51 -5.35 -13.62 7.71
N THR A 52 -4.31 -12.96 7.21
CA THR A 52 -4.40 -11.56 6.76
C THR A 52 -4.52 -11.52 5.23
N VAL A 53 -5.56 -10.85 4.72
CA VAL A 53 -5.83 -10.68 3.28
C VAL A 53 -5.90 -9.19 2.97
N MET A 54 -5.12 -8.74 1.99
CA MET A 54 -5.21 -7.38 1.48
C MET A 54 -6.28 -7.30 0.38
N VAL A 55 -7.25 -6.40 0.55
CA VAL A 55 -8.32 -6.15 -0.42
C VAL A 55 -8.06 -4.80 -1.07
N THR A 56 -7.56 -4.81 -2.31
CA THR A 56 -7.30 -3.60 -3.10
C THR A 56 -8.60 -3.04 -3.69
N HIS A 57 -8.56 -1.79 -4.17
CA HIS A 57 -9.74 -1.06 -4.67
C HIS A 57 -10.92 -0.97 -3.68
N ALA A 58 -10.63 -1.06 -2.38
CA ALA A 58 -11.67 -0.97 -1.37
C ALA A 58 -11.99 0.49 -1.07
N ASN A 59 -13.25 0.89 -1.26
CA ASN A 59 -13.78 2.18 -0.81
C ASN A 59 -13.07 3.44 -1.39
N GLY A 60 -12.48 3.34 -2.58
CA GLY A 60 -11.92 4.49 -3.30
C GLY A 60 -10.88 4.11 -4.36
N SER A 61 -10.21 5.13 -4.89
CA SER A 61 -9.10 4.99 -5.86
C SER A 61 -7.98 5.97 -5.54
N SER A 62 -6.76 5.45 -5.39
CA SER A 62 -5.54 6.17 -5.01
C SER A 62 -4.38 5.88 -6.00
N GLY A 63 -4.65 5.18 -7.10
CA GLY A 63 -3.66 4.72 -8.08
C GLY A 63 -2.77 3.58 -7.55
N TYR A 64 -1.63 3.37 -8.20
CA TYR A 64 -0.61 2.41 -7.78
C TYR A 64 0.06 2.82 -6.48
N ILE A 65 0.17 1.86 -5.56
CA ILE A 65 0.79 2.00 -4.26
C ILE A 65 1.96 1.02 -4.19
N PRO A 66 3.15 1.43 -4.67
CA PRO A 66 4.37 0.65 -4.55
C PRO A 66 4.91 0.64 -3.13
N ASP A 67 5.60 -0.45 -2.78
CA ASP A 67 6.53 -0.48 -1.65
C ASP A 67 7.76 0.38 -1.92
N ASP A 68 8.49 0.74 -0.87
CA ASP A 68 9.58 1.71 -0.98
C ASP A 68 10.72 1.20 -1.87
N ALA A 69 11.00 -0.11 -1.87
CA ALA A 69 12.04 -0.72 -2.67
C ALA A 69 11.69 -0.78 -4.17
N ALA A 70 10.40 -0.80 -4.52
CA ALA A 70 9.97 -0.88 -5.92
C ALA A 70 10.30 0.41 -6.71
N PHE A 71 10.53 1.55 -6.05
CA PHE A 71 10.91 2.80 -6.73
C PHE A 71 12.29 2.76 -7.40
N ASP A 72 13.16 1.82 -7.05
CA ASP A 72 14.43 1.58 -7.74
C ASP A 72 14.23 0.92 -9.12
N GLN A 73 13.02 0.42 -9.38
CA GLN A 73 12.63 -0.21 -10.64
C GLN A 73 11.95 0.81 -11.57
N VAL A 74 12.06 0.59 -12.87
CA VAL A 74 11.31 1.36 -13.87
C VAL A 74 10.25 0.45 -14.46
N SER A 75 9.04 0.53 -13.90
CA SER A 75 7.84 -0.16 -14.38
C SER A 75 6.70 0.83 -14.63
N TYR A 76 5.59 0.33 -15.16
CA TYR A 76 4.41 1.15 -15.40
C TYR A 76 3.83 1.71 -14.09
N GLU A 77 3.75 0.88 -13.07
CA GLU A 77 3.21 1.20 -11.74
C GLU A 77 4.03 2.32 -11.07
N ILE A 78 5.36 2.20 -11.14
CA ILE A 78 6.27 3.19 -10.59
C ILE A 78 6.13 4.50 -11.37
N THR A 79 6.20 4.46 -12.70
CA THR A 79 6.17 5.69 -13.51
C THR A 79 4.82 6.41 -13.52
N THR A 80 3.74 5.77 -13.06
CA THR A 80 2.40 6.35 -13.00
C THR A 80 1.89 6.61 -11.59
N THR A 81 2.57 6.13 -10.55
CA THR A 81 2.17 6.43 -9.17
C THR A 81 2.29 7.93 -8.87
N ARG A 82 1.38 8.41 -8.02
CA ARG A 82 1.44 9.76 -7.43
C ARG A 82 2.12 9.77 -6.06
N LEU A 83 2.55 8.61 -5.58
CA LEU A 83 3.18 8.45 -4.27
C LEU A 83 4.67 8.71 -4.36
N LYS A 84 5.20 9.20 -3.25
CA LYS A 84 6.62 9.42 -3.03
C LYS A 84 7.18 8.25 -2.21
N PRO A 85 8.42 7.80 -2.49
CA PRO A 85 9.10 6.81 -1.65
C PRO A 85 9.08 7.25 -0.17
N GLY A 86 8.81 6.31 0.73
CA GLY A 86 8.77 6.52 2.18
C GLY A 86 7.42 7.01 2.72
N CYS A 87 6.41 7.26 1.87
CA CYS A 87 5.14 7.81 2.32
C CYS A 87 4.01 6.79 2.49
N ALA A 88 4.03 5.66 1.78
CA ALA A 88 2.88 4.76 1.70
C ALA A 88 3.04 3.48 2.52
N GLU A 89 4.08 2.69 2.29
CA GLU A 89 4.22 1.33 2.84
C GLU A 89 4.07 1.28 4.36
N ASN A 90 4.95 1.95 5.09
CA ASN A 90 4.93 1.95 6.55
C ASN A 90 3.66 2.60 7.11
N ALA A 91 3.13 3.63 6.45
CA ALA A 91 1.90 4.29 6.89
C ALA A 91 0.70 3.33 6.80
N ILE A 92 0.60 2.55 5.73
CA ILE A 92 -0.45 1.55 5.53
C ILE A 92 -0.32 0.42 6.56
N VAL A 93 0.88 -0.17 6.69
CA VAL A 93 1.13 -1.27 7.63
C VAL A 93 0.82 -0.85 9.06
N ASN A 94 1.41 0.24 9.53
CA ASN A 94 1.21 0.72 10.90
C ASN A 94 -0.26 1.07 11.19
N SER A 95 -0.96 1.66 10.21
CA SER A 95 -2.38 1.98 10.38
C SER A 95 -3.25 0.73 10.49
N PHE A 96 -2.97 -0.34 9.72
CA PHE A 96 -3.69 -1.60 9.88
C PHE A 96 -3.39 -2.27 11.21
N LEU A 97 -2.13 -2.32 11.64
CA LEU A 97 -1.77 -2.86 12.96
C LEU A 97 -2.48 -2.09 14.08
N GLN A 98 -2.59 -0.76 13.96
CA GLN A 98 -3.35 0.07 14.89
C GLN A 98 -4.84 -0.27 14.88
N LEU A 99 -5.47 -0.38 13.71
CA LEU A 99 -6.90 -0.73 13.61
C LEU A 99 -7.17 -2.13 14.17
N ILE A 100 -6.28 -3.08 13.94
CA ILE A 100 -6.36 -4.45 14.48
C ILE A 100 -6.28 -4.42 16.02
N GLY A 101 -5.41 -3.56 16.57
CA GLY A 101 -5.25 -3.39 18.02
C GLY A 101 -6.43 -2.69 18.71
N GLN A 102 -7.34 -2.06 17.97
CA GLN A 102 -8.53 -1.39 18.51
C GLN A 102 -9.77 -2.29 18.64
N ARG A 103 -9.63 -3.58 18.31
CA ARG A 103 -10.70 -4.57 18.48
C ARG A 103 -11.08 -4.82 19.93
#